data_AF-A0A0N4ZVQ7-F1
#
_entry.id   AF-A0A0N4ZVQ7-F1
#
_cell.length_a   1.000
_cell.length_b   1.000
_cell.length_c   1.000
_cell.angle_alpha   90.00
_cell.angle_beta   90.00
_cell.angle_gamma   90.00
#
_symmetry.space_group_name_H-M   'P 1'
#
loop_
_entity.id
_entity.type
_entity.pdbx_description
1 polymer ?
#
loop_
_entity_poly.entity_id
_entity_poly.type
_entity_poly.pdbx_seq_one_letter_code
_entity_poly.pdbx_strand_id
1 'polypeptide(L)'
;MWLIEFAEDLFFQLIGIDRHFRAYICRGGFDDIEMKNIRAFYGSALVKSYRKEGDIGAMGIFIENELAKCSTIYKTTPFDGDCHFVFVVRRIEEINYPSSTYPLPEMLFDGSGDQISYEAVYLRNIVKNMLDTTLPSRLRAKYALTWTIYQEQYSLACAYLLANDFDFSGVSDYDFAQEMAKVGTEKGLFG
;
A
#
# COMPACT_ATOMS: atom_id res chain seq x y z
N MET A 1 -10.59 4.56 -11.47
CA MET A 1 -9.19 4.78 -11.87
C MET A 1 -8.60 5.97 -11.15
N TRP A 2 -8.99 7.22 -11.46
CA TRP A 2 -8.47 8.45 -10.81
C TRP A 2 -8.47 8.46 -9.28
N LEU A 3 -9.50 7.91 -8.62
CA LEU A 3 -9.55 7.85 -7.15
C LEU A 3 -8.52 6.87 -6.54
N ILE A 4 -8.15 5.80 -7.27
CA ILE A 4 -7.11 4.87 -6.81
C ILE A 4 -5.75 5.55 -6.96
N GLU A 5 -5.48 6.20 -8.10
CA GLU A 5 -4.24 6.95 -8.33
C GLU A 5 -4.02 8.06 -7.29
N PHE A 6 -5.06 8.84 -6.99
CA PHE A 6 -5.00 9.85 -5.94
C PHE A 6 -4.67 9.24 -4.57
N ALA A 7 -5.30 8.11 -4.25
CA ALA A 7 -5.03 7.43 -2.99
C ALA A 7 -3.66 6.73 -2.99
N GLU A 8 -3.15 6.25 -4.13
CA GLU A 8 -1.78 5.73 -4.29
C GLU A 8 -0.74 6.83 -4.05
N ASP A 9 -0.92 8.02 -4.63
CA ASP A 9 -0.04 9.17 -4.41
C ASP A 9 0.02 9.57 -2.93
N LEU A 10 -1.15 9.74 -2.29
CA LEU A 10 -1.22 10.02 -0.86
C LEU A 10 -0.60 8.89 -0.01
N PHE A 11 -0.79 7.64 -0.42
CA PHE A 11 -0.20 6.47 0.23
C PHE A 11 1.32 6.56 0.23
N PHE A 12 1.94 6.81 -0.93
CA PHE A 12 3.39 6.88 -1.05
C PHE A 12 4.01 8.09 -0.33
N GLN A 13 3.33 9.23 -0.32
CA GLN A 13 3.75 10.42 0.46
C GLN A 13 3.84 10.15 1.97
N LEU A 14 2.99 9.27 2.50
CA LEU A 14 2.89 9.00 3.93
C LEU A 14 3.83 7.89 4.45
N ILE A 15 4.40 7.07 3.55
CA ILE A 15 5.31 5.96 3.91
C ILE A 15 6.52 6.47 4.70
N GLY A 16 7.11 7.59 4.28
CA GLY A 16 8.32 8.15 4.86
C GLY A 16 8.20 8.52 6.34
N ILE A 17 6.98 8.79 6.81
CA ILE A 17 6.68 9.15 8.20
C ILE A 17 5.94 8.04 8.95
N ASP A 18 5.95 6.80 8.42
CA ASP A 18 5.29 5.62 9.00
C ASP A 18 3.80 5.88 9.31
N ARG A 19 3.13 6.61 8.41
CA ARG A 19 1.69 6.88 8.47
C ARG A 19 0.96 6.02 7.45
N HIS A 20 -0.08 5.36 7.93
CA HIS A 20 -0.87 4.41 7.15
C HIS A 20 -2.34 4.76 7.30
N PHE A 21 -3.12 4.61 6.22
CA PHE A 21 -4.55 4.86 6.23
C PHE A 21 -5.35 3.70 5.66
N ARG A 22 -6.67 3.80 5.83
CA ARG A 22 -7.65 3.00 5.11
C ARG A 22 -8.46 3.93 4.23
N ALA A 23 -8.56 3.61 2.95
CA ALA A 23 -9.47 4.29 2.04
C ALA A 23 -10.49 3.31 1.51
N TYR A 24 -11.74 3.73 1.44
CA TYR A 24 -12.81 2.95 0.84
C TYR A 24 -13.46 3.73 -0.30
N ILE A 25 -13.30 3.22 -1.52
CA ILE A 25 -13.84 3.78 -2.75
C ILE A 25 -15.19 3.12 -3.01
N CYS A 26 -16.25 3.93 -2.94
CA CYS A 26 -17.61 3.47 -3.18
C CYS A 26 -18.39 4.41 -4.07
N ARG A 27 -19.51 3.91 -4.58
CA ARG A 27 -20.46 4.71 -5.35
C ARG A 27 -21.66 5.08 -4.48
N GLY A 28 -22.12 6.32 -4.64
CA GLY A 28 -23.31 6.84 -3.97
C GLY A 28 -23.54 8.30 -4.33
N GLY A 29 -24.67 8.83 -3.89
CA GLY A 29 -24.94 10.26 -3.99
C GLY A 29 -24.10 11.02 -2.97
N PHE A 30 -23.48 12.11 -3.42
CA PHE A 30 -22.91 13.12 -2.55
C PHE A 30 -23.17 14.50 -3.17
N ASP A 31 -23.41 15.47 -2.30
CA ASP A 31 -23.61 16.87 -2.63
C ASP A 31 -22.64 17.69 -1.78
N ASP A 32 -22.45 18.93 -2.20
CA ASP A 32 -21.67 19.91 -1.45
C ASP A 32 -22.47 21.18 -1.23
N ILE A 33 -22.18 21.84 -0.11
CA ILE A 33 -22.72 23.15 0.22
C ILE A 33 -21.56 24.08 0.59
N GLU A 34 -21.49 25.20 -0.10
CA GLU A 34 -20.58 26.28 0.22
C GLU A 34 -21.15 27.12 1.37
N MET A 35 -20.49 27.05 2.52
CA MET A 35 -20.80 27.87 3.70
C MET A 35 -19.76 28.99 3.80
N LYS A 36 -20.06 30.02 4.60
CA LYS A 36 -19.26 31.26 4.70
C LYS A 36 -17.74 31.06 4.81
N ASN A 37 -17.29 30.00 5.49
CA ASN A 37 -15.86 29.71 5.71
C ASN A 37 -15.44 28.28 5.36
N ILE A 38 -16.39 27.39 5.01
CA ILE A 38 -16.11 25.98 4.76
C ILE A 38 -16.96 25.49 3.59
N ARG A 39 -16.40 24.58 2.79
CA ARG A 39 -17.19 23.76 1.87
C ARG A 39 -17.49 22.44 2.55
N ALA A 40 -18.77 22.17 2.83
CA ALA A 40 -19.19 20.94 3.48
C ALA A 40 -19.71 19.94 2.45
N PHE A 41 -19.40 18.66 2.64
CA PHE A 41 -19.84 17.56 1.77
C PHE A 41 -20.75 16.63 2.58
N TYR A 42 -21.85 16.19 1.98
CA TYR A 42 -22.79 15.27 2.62
C TYR A 42 -23.40 14.32 1.59
N GLY A 43 -23.93 13.18 2.05
CA GLY A 43 -24.59 12.22 1.17
C GLY A 43 -24.39 10.76 1.58
N SER A 44 -25.11 9.88 0.89
CA SER A 44 -25.09 8.44 1.19
C SER A 44 -23.73 7.80 0.97
N ALA A 45 -22.95 8.30 -0.01
CA ALA A 45 -21.59 7.80 -0.27
C ALA A 45 -20.65 8.06 0.92
N LEU A 46 -20.75 9.23 1.57
CA LEU A 46 -19.93 9.59 2.72
C LEU A 46 -20.31 8.78 3.96
N VAL A 47 -21.61 8.57 4.21
CA VAL A 47 -22.07 7.72 5.31
C VAL A 47 -21.64 6.27 5.10
N LYS A 48 -21.78 5.75 3.88
CA LYS A 48 -21.39 4.39 3.51
C LYS A 48 -19.90 4.18 3.69
N SER A 49 -19.07 5.09 3.18
CA SER A 49 -17.62 4.99 3.31
C SER A 49 -17.14 5.09 4.75
N TYR A 50 -17.70 6.01 5.55
CA TYR A 50 -17.40 6.11 6.98
C TYR A 50 -17.71 4.80 7.72
N ARG A 51 -18.89 4.21 7.48
CA ARG A 51 -19.28 2.94 8.13
C ARG A 51 -18.37 1.80 7.71
N LYS A 52 -18.14 1.65 6.40
CA LYS A 52 -17.35 0.53 5.87
C LYS A 52 -15.87 0.62 6.29
N GLU A 53 -15.29 1.82 6.28
CA GLU A 53 -13.91 2.02 6.74
C GLU A 53 -13.71 1.57 8.19
N GLY A 54 -14.71 1.81 9.06
CA GLY A 54 -14.68 1.38 10.45
C GLY A 54 -14.69 -0.14 10.65
N ASP A 55 -15.27 -0.88 9.71
CA ASP A 55 -15.38 -2.34 9.73
C ASP A 55 -14.14 -3.03 9.12
N ILE A 56 -13.37 -2.31 8.31
CA ILE A 56 -12.18 -2.87 7.63
C ILE A 56 -11.06 -3.14 8.65
N GLY A 57 -10.69 -4.41 8.71
CA GLY A 57 -9.66 -4.95 9.59
C GLY A 57 -8.23 -4.89 9.06
N ALA A 58 -7.97 -4.25 7.93
CA ALA A 58 -6.65 -4.13 7.30
C ALA A 58 -6.35 -2.69 6.86
N MET A 59 -5.09 -2.32 6.72
CA MET A 59 -4.65 -1.04 6.14
C MET A 59 -4.62 -1.12 4.60
N GLY A 60 -4.75 0.03 3.92
CA GLY A 60 -4.66 0.14 2.46
C GLY A 60 -5.93 0.68 1.79
N ILE A 61 -6.06 0.42 0.49
CA ILE A 61 -7.16 0.92 -0.32
C ILE A 61 -8.11 -0.23 -0.64
N PHE A 62 -9.40 0.04 -0.47
CA PHE A 62 -10.47 -0.90 -0.68
C PHE A 62 -11.47 -0.28 -1.66
N ILE A 63 -12.03 -1.11 -2.54
CA ILE A 63 -12.99 -0.68 -3.54
C ILE A 63 -14.23 -1.56 -3.49
N GLU A 64 -15.40 -0.95 -3.56
CA GLU A 64 -16.67 -1.66 -3.60
C GLU A 64 -16.72 -2.67 -4.75
N ASN A 65 -17.34 -3.84 -4.53
CA ASN A 65 -17.41 -4.93 -5.51
C ASN A 65 -17.89 -4.48 -6.90
N GLU A 66 -18.93 -3.65 -6.95
CA GLU A 66 -19.47 -3.14 -8.21
C GLU A 66 -18.46 -2.31 -9.01
N LEU A 67 -17.50 -1.70 -8.34
CA LEU A 67 -16.47 -0.83 -8.90
C LEU A 67 -15.15 -1.56 -9.16
N ALA A 68 -14.92 -2.74 -8.56
CA ALA A 68 -13.69 -3.50 -8.75
C ALA A 68 -13.41 -3.80 -10.23
N LYS A 69 -14.45 -4.09 -11.02
CA LYS A 69 -14.38 -4.28 -12.48
C LYS A 69 -13.92 -3.05 -13.26
N CYS A 70 -13.97 -1.86 -12.65
CA CYS A 70 -13.48 -0.62 -13.24
C CYS A 70 -12.00 -0.36 -12.92
N SER A 71 -11.34 -1.24 -12.15
CA SER A 71 -9.90 -1.22 -11.94
C SER A 71 -9.20 -1.98 -13.06
N THR A 72 -8.77 -1.26 -14.11
CA THR A 72 -8.05 -1.85 -15.25
C THR A 72 -6.53 -1.88 -15.06
N ILE A 73 -6.01 -1.02 -14.18
CA ILE A 73 -4.56 -0.86 -13.94
C ILE A 73 -4.13 -1.61 -12.68
N TYR A 74 -4.88 -1.46 -11.59
CA TYR A 74 -4.53 -2.06 -10.31
C TYR A 74 -5.13 -3.45 -10.18
N LYS A 75 -4.29 -4.41 -9.81
CA LYS A 75 -4.76 -5.73 -9.37
C LYS A 75 -5.63 -5.55 -8.12
N THR A 76 -6.67 -6.35 -8.03
CA THR A 76 -7.54 -6.38 -6.85
C THR A 76 -7.80 -7.83 -6.45
N THR A 77 -8.06 -8.04 -5.16
CA THR A 77 -8.50 -9.35 -4.65
C THR A 77 -9.73 -9.15 -3.77
N PRO A 78 -10.73 -10.06 -3.79
CA PRO A 78 -11.83 -10.01 -2.83
C PRO A 78 -11.29 -9.93 -1.39
N PHE A 79 -11.78 -8.98 -0.61
CA PHE A 79 -11.39 -8.82 0.80
C PHE A 79 -12.50 -9.34 1.73
N ASP A 80 -13.74 -8.96 1.44
CA ASP A 80 -14.93 -9.46 2.11
C ASP A 80 -16.14 -9.50 1.17
N GLY A 81 -17.34 -9.70 1.71
CA GLY A 81 -18.58 -9.78 0.92
C GLY A 81 -18.96 -8.49 0.19
N ASP A 82 -18.38 -7.35 0.53
CA ASP A 82 -18.76 -6.03 -0.01
C ASP A 82 -17.66 -5.34 -0.82
N CYS A 83 -16.39 -5.75 -0.66
CA CYS A 83 -15.27 -5.05 -1.26
C CYS A 83 -14.05 -5.90 -1.63
N HIS A 84 -13.23 -5.33 -2.48
CA HIS A 84 -11.91 -5.82 -2.85
C HIS A 84 -10.81 -4.96 -2.21
N PHE A 85 -9.69 -5.59 -1.88
CA PHE A 85 -8.43 -4.92 -1.63
C PHE A 85 -7.76 -4.53 -2.95
N VAL A 86 -7.12 -3.36 -2.99
CA VAL A 86 -6.41 -2.84 -4.17
C VAL A 86 -4.90 -2.86 -3.92
N PHE A 87 -4.16 -3.56 -4.78
CA PHE A 87 -2.70 -3.61 -4.72
C PHE A 87 -2.09 -2.35 -5.34
N VAL A 88 -1.75 -1.38 -4.49
CA VAL A 88 -0.94 -0.19 -4.87
C VAL A 88 0.57 -0.45 -4.83
N VAL A 89 1.00 -1.35 -3.95
CA VAL A 89 2.33 -1.96 -4.00
C VAL A 89 2.31 -2.95 -5.15
N ARG A 90 2.98 -2.63 -6.26
CA ARG A 90 2.93 -3.40 -7.52
C ARG A 90 4.31 -3.75 -8.03
N ARG A 91 5.29 -2.88 -7.82
CA ARG A 91 6.67 -3.06 -8.30
C ARG A 91 7.41 -4.16 -7.56
N ILE A 92 6.96 -4.55 -6.36
CA ILE A 92 7.51 -5.71 -5.65
C ILE A 92 7.30 -7.03 -6.42
N GLU A 93 6.40 -7.06 -7.39
CA GLU A 93 6.27 -8.18 -8.33
C GLU A 93 7.53 -8.39 -9.17
N GLU A 94 8.28 -7.32 -9.46
CA GLU A 94 9.53 -7.35 -10.24
C GLU A 94 10.66 -8.08 -9.51
N ILE A 95 10.50 -8.35 -8.21
CA ILE A 95 11.43 -9.18 -7.42
C ILE A 95 10.79 -10.50 -6.98
N ASN A 96 9.61 -10.88 -7.47
CA ASN A 96 8.91 -12.08 -6.99
C ASN A 96 9.44 -13.39 -7.62
N TYR A 97 10.74 -13.66 -7.41
CA TYR A 97 11.46 -14.83 -7.90
C TYR A 97 11.85 -15.79 -6.77
N PRO A 98 12.10 -17.08 -7.08
CA PRO A 98 12.67 -18.02 -6.11
C PRO A 98 13.99 -17.50 -5.54
N SER A 99 14.26 -17.79 -4.26
CA SER A 99 15.48 -17.31 -3.58
C SER A 99 16.78 -17.71 -4.29
N SER A 100 16.78 -18.80 -5.05
CA SER A 100 17.93 -19.26 -5.84
C SER A 100 18.26 -18.37 -7.05
N THR A 101 17.37 -17.45 -7.43
CA THR A 101 17.55 -16.55 -8.57
C THR A 101 18.29 -15.27 -8.21
N TYR A 102 18.41 -14.96 -6.92
CA TYR A 102 19.09 -13.76 -6.45
C TYR A 102 20.62 -13.95 -6.44
N PRO A 103 21.41 -12.88 -6.71
CA PRO A 103 20.96 -11.51 -7.00
C PRO A 103 20.39 -11.36 -8.42
N LEU A 104 19.40 -10.48 -8.56
CA LEU A 104 18.75 -10.14 -9.83
C LEU A 104 19.62 -9.14 -10.62
N PRO A 105 19.63 -9.20 -11.97
CA PRO A 105 20.37 -8.25 -12.80
C PRO A 105 19.95 -6.80 -12.56
N GLU A 106 20.92 -5.89 -12.41
CA GLU A 106 20.69 -4.45 -12.15
C GLU A 106 19.75 -3.80 -13.18
N MET A 107 19.91 -4.16 -14.46
CA MET A 107 19.08 -3.67 -15.57
C MET A 107 17.56 -3.91 -15.41
N LEU A 108 17.13 -4.78 -14.49
CA LEU A 108 15.71 -4.96 -14.19
C LEU A 108 15.12 -3.78 -13.41
N PHE A 109 15.96 -2.96 -12.78
CA PHE A 109 15.56 -1.87 -11.89
C PHE A 109 15.75 -0.48 -12.52
N ASP A 110 16.21 -0.43 -13.76
CA ASP A 110 16.35 0.80 -14.54
C ASP A 110 14.98 1.49 -14.68
N GLY A 111 14.75 2.53 -13.86
CA GLY A 111 13.52 3.32 -13.85
C GLY A 111 12.40 2.82 -12.93
N SER A 112 12.64 1.80 -12.09
CA SER A 112 11.69 1.33 -11.07
C SER A 112 12.29 1.18 -9.67
N GLY A 113 13.61 1.28 -9.52
CA GLY A 113 14.31 1.09 -8.24
C GLY A 113 13.86 2.04 -7.11
N ASP A 114 13.49 3.28 -7.45
CA ASP A 114 12.93 4.26 -6.52
C ASP A 114 11.55 3.82 -5.99
N GLN A 115 10.64 3.42 -6.87
CA GLN A 115 9.31 2.90 -6.50
C GLN A 115 9.40 1.63 -5.67
N ILE A 116 10.27 0.69 -6.07
CA ILE A 116 10.53 -0.54 -5.31
C ILE A 116 11.04 -0.20 -3.91
N SER A 117 11.89 0.82 -3.77
CA SER A 117 12.40 1.25 -2.46
C SER A 117 11.29 1.79 -1.55
N TYR A 118 10.34 2.57 -2.08
CA TYR A 118 9.16 3.02 -1.32
C TYR A 118 8.29 1.83 -0.89
N GLU A 119 8.00 0.91 -1.82
CA GLU A 119 7.23 -0.29 -1.56
C GLU A 119 7.87 -1.20 -0.51
N ALA A 120 9.20 -1.36 -0.57
CA ALA A 120 9.99 -2.10 0.40
C ALA A 120 9.93 -1.49 1.80
N VAL A 121 10.09 -0.16 1.91
CA VAL A 121 9.98 0.55 3.18
C VAL A 121 8.59 0.40 3.76
N TYR A 122 7.55 0.46 2.93
CA TYR A 122 6.18 0.20 3.37
C TYR A 122 6.01 -1.21 3.94
N LEU A 123 6.43 -2.24 3.21
CA LEU A 123 6.30 -3.62 3.68
C LEU A 123 7.10 -3.87 4.97
N ARG A 124 8.30 -3.28 5.09
CA ARG A 124 9.10 -3.28 6.32
C ARG A 124 8.35 -2.62 7.47
N ASN A 125 7.71 -1.47 7.24
CA ASN A 125 6.90 -0.78 8.25
C ASN A 125 5.70 -1.63 8.68
N ILE A 126 5.03 -2.33 7.76
CA ILE A 126 3.95 -3.27 8.10
C ILE A 126 4.47 -4.38 9.03
N VAL A 127 5.58 -5.03 8.68
CA VAL A 127 6.19 -6.11 9.49
C VAL A 127 6.64 -5.61 10.87
N LYS A 128 7.31 -4.45 10.91
CA LYS A 128 7.70 -3.80 12.16
C LYS A 128 6.48 -3.54 13.06
N ASN A 129 5.43 -2.92 12.51
CA ASN A 129 4.27 -2.50 13.29
C ASN A 129 3.35 -3.67 13.70
N MET A 130 3.31 -4.79 12.96
CA MET A 130 2.59 -5.99 13.44
C MET A 130 3.30 -6.65 14.64
N LEU A 131 4.63 -6.52 14.73
CA LEU A 131 5.44 -7.10 15.80
C LEU A 131 5.62 -6.16 17.01
N ASP A 132 5.43 -4.86 16.84
CA ASP A 132 5.62 -3.85 17.88
C ASP A 132 4.66 -4.01 19.06
N THR A 133 5.14 -4.59 20.16
CA THR A 133 4.34 -4.81 21.39
C THR A 133 3.86 -3.54 22.11
N THR A 134 4.36 -2.37 21.74
CA THR A 134 3.89 -1.09 22.29
C THR A 134 2.58 -0.64 21.65
N LEU A 135 2.24 -1.15 20.46
CA LEU A 135 1.00 -0.84 19.78
C LEU A 135 -0.19 -1.66 20.33
N PRO A 136 -1.41 -1.08 20.35
CA PRO A 136 -2.61 -1.82 20.73
C PRO A 136 -2.80 -3.09 19.90
N SER A 137 -3.22 -4.18 20.53
CA SER A 137 -3.43 -5.49 19.87
C SER A 137 -4.29 -5.40 18.61
N ARG A 138 -5.38 -4.62 18.65
CA ARG A 138 -6.26 -4.40 17.50
C ARG A 138 -5.56 -3.70 16.34
N LEU A 139 -4.62 -2.80 16.60
CA LEU A 139 -3.85 -2.13 15.56
C LEU A 139 -2.81 -3.08 14.95
N ARG A 140 -2.10 -3.86 15.79
CA ARG A 140 -1.16 -4.90 15.30
C ARG A 140 -1.84 -5.93 14.42
N ALA A 141 -3.06 -6.35 14.80
CA ALA A 141 -3.87 -7.26 14.00
C ALA A 141 -4.19 -6.69 12.61
N LYS A 142 -4.36 -5.36 12.48
CA LYS A 142 -4.56 -4.72 11.18
C LYS A 142 -3.32 -4.80 10.29
N TYR A 143 -2.15 -4.54 10.85
CA TYR A 143 -0.89 -4.71 10.14
C TYR A 143 -0.65 -6.18 9.76
N ALA A 144 -0.95 -7.12 10.66
CA ALA A 144 -0.82 -8.55 10.39
C ALA A 144 -1.74 -8.99 9.24
N LEU A 145 -3.00 -8.55 9.22
CA LEU A 145 -3.92 -8.88 8.12
C LEU A 145 -3.45 -8.26 6.79
N THR A 146 -2.98 -7.01 6.81
CA THR A 146 -2.37 -6.38 5.62
C THR A 146 -1.17 -7.16 5.11
N TRP A 147 -0.28 -7.62 6.00
CA TRP A 147 0.87 -8.44 5.63
C TRP A 147 0.44 -9.75 4.95
N THR A 148 -0.55 -10.47 5.51
CA THR A 148 -1.08 -11.70 4.91
C THR A 148 -1.55 -11.49 3.48
N ILE A 149 -2.26 -10.39 3.20
CA ILE A 149 -2.75 -10.08 1.84
C ILE A 149 -1.58 -9.93 0.85
N TYR A 150 -0.49 -9.25 1.25
CA TYR A 150 0.69 -9.13 0.40
C TYR A 150 1.47 -10.44 0.26
N GLN A 151 1.55 -11.26 1.32
CA GLN A 151 2.18 -12.58 1.24
C GLN A 151 1.45 -13.52 0.29
N GLU A 152 0.12 -13.45 0.23
CA GLU A 152 -0.66 -14.26 -0.71
C GLU A 152 -0.40 -13.86 -2.17
N GLN A 153 -0.24 -12.57 -2.44
CA GLN A 153 -0.04 -12.04 -3.79
C GLN A 153 1.43 -12.09 -4.27
N TYR A 154 2.39 -11.86 -3.37
CA TYR A 154 3.83 -11.71 -3.66
C TYR A 154 4.67 -12.62 -2.75
N SER A 155 4.31 -13.91 -2.70
CA SER A 155 4.82 -14.87 -1.72
C SER A 155 6.34 -15.02 -1.72
N LEU A 156 6.98 -15.10 -2.88
CA LEU A 156 8.43 -15.32 -2.99
C LEU A 156 9.21 -14.07 -2.61
N ALA A 157 8.78 -12.89 -3.08
CA ALA A 157 9.33 -11.61 -2.68
C ALA A 157 9.20 -11.40 -1.17
N CYS A 158 7.99 -11.56 -0.61
CA CYS A 158 7.77 -11.37 0.82
C CYS A 158 8.59 -12.35 1.68
N ALA A 159 8.72 -13.61 1.26
CA ALA A 159 9.53 -14.60 1.95
C ALA A 159 11.02 -14.22 1.93
N TYR A 160 11.54 -13.82 0.77
CA TYR A 160 12.92 -13.39 0.62
C TYR A 160 13.22 -12.15 1.47
N LEU A 161 12.38 -11.12 1.39
CA LEU A 161 12.55 -9.88 2.15
C LEU A 161 12.51 -10.13 3.65
N LEU A 162 11.56 -10.93 4.13
CA LEU A 162 11.45 -11.25 5.54
C LEU A 162 12.66 -12.06 6.05
N ALA A 163 13.15 -13.02 5.25
CA ALA A 163 14.31 -13.83 5.62
C ALA A 163 15.62 -13.02 5.71
N ASN A 164 15.70 -11.89 5.02
CA ASN A 164 16.85 -11.00 4.99
C ASN A 164 16.61 -9.67 5.75
N ASP A 165 15.60 -9.60 6.62
CA ASP A 165 15.28 -8.39 7.41
C ASP A 165 15.11 -7.11 6.57
N PHE A 166 14.54 -7.26 5.37
CA PHE A 166 14.42 -6.18 4.37
C PHE A 166 15.76 -5.52 4.00
N ASP A 167 16.86 -6.26 4.09
CA ASP A 167 18.14 -5.89 3.46
C ASP A 167 18.08 -6.17 1.95
N PHE A 168 18.19 -5.10 1.16
CA PHE A 168 18.11 -5.16 -0.29
C PHE A 168 19.47 -5.38 -0.97
N SER A 169 20.58 -5.39 -0.24
CA SER A 169 21.89 -5.64 -0.86
C SER A 169 22.01 -7.06 -1.45
N GLY A 170 21.16 -7.99 -1.01
CA GLY A 170 21.06 -9.33 -1.60
C GLY A 170 20.14 -9.41 -2.81
N VAL A 171 19.27 -8.40 -3.02
CA VAL A 171 18.28 -8.39 -4.10
C VAL A 171 18.94 -8.20 -5.46
N SER A 172 19.88 -7.26 -5.54
CA SER A 172 20.62 -6.89 -6.76
C SER A 172 21.85 -6.07 -6.39
N ASP A 173 22.78 -5.94 -7.35
CA ASP A 173 23.88 -4.98 -7.28
C ASP A 173 23.40 -3.52 -7.48
N TYR A 174 22.13 -3.30 -7.86
CA TYR A 174 21.50 -1.98 -7.90
C TYR A 174 21.59 -1.27 -6.54
N ASP A 175 21.91 0.03 -6.53
CA ASP A 175 22.08 0.82 -5.30
C ASP A 175 20.73 1.18 -4.63
N PHE A 176 20.03 0.17 -4.12
CA PHE A 176 18.82 0.36 -3.32
C PHE A 176 19.08 1.14 -2.03
N ALA A 177 20.30 1.12 -1.51
CA ALA A 177 20.64 1.85 -0.30
C ALA A 177 20.51 3.37 -0.54
N GLN A 178 20.99 3.85 -1.68
CA GLN A 178 20.81 5.23 -2.09
C GLN A 178 19.34 5.60 -2.27
N GLU A 179 18.54 4.74 -2.92
CA GLU A 179 17.12 5.03 -3.16
C GLU A 179 16.28 5.00 -1.88
N MET A 180 16.52 4.01 -1.01
CA MET A 180 15.85 3.92 0.30
C MET A 180 16.16 5.11 1.20
N ALA A 181 17.39 5.66 1.13
CA ALA A 181 17.77 6.85 1.90
C ALA A 181 16.98 8.11 1.48
N LYS A 182 16.37 8.13 0.29
CA LYS A 182 15.55 9.25 -0.19
C LYS A 182 14.08 9.12 0.22
N VAL A 183 13.62 7.96 0.66
CA VAL A 183 12.21 7.72 1.01
C VAL A 183 11.78 8.66 2.16
N GLY A 184 10.77 9.51 1.90
CA GLY A 184 10.28 10.48 2.88
C GLY A 184 11.12 11.75 3.02
N THR A 185 12.09 11.98 2.15
CA THR A 185 12.91 13.21 2.07
C THR A 185 12.55 14.00 0.83
N GLU A 186 12.92 15.30 0.76
CA GLU A 186 12.73 16.20 -0.40
C GLU A 186 13.42 15.77 -1.71
N LYS A 187 14.23 14.70 -1.65
CA LYS A 187 14.92 14.13 -2.81
C LYS A 187 14.25 12.84 -3.29
N GLY A 188 13.14 12.46 -2.67
CA GLY A 188 12.43 11.22 -2.96
C GLY A 188 11.44 11.39 -4.11
N LEU A 189 10.92 10.29 -4.61
CA LEU A 189 9.93 10.32 -5.70
C LEU A 189 8.62 11.03 -5.30
N PHE A 190 8.27 11.03 -4.01
CA PHE A 190 7.00 11.55 -3.48
C PHE A 190 7.17 12.70 -2.47
N GLY A 191 8.30 13.41 -2.52
CA GLY A 191 8.58 14.52 -1.62
C GLY A 191 9.88 15.19 -1.98
#